data_AF-A0A6N0HQA6-F1
#
_entry.id   AF-A0A6N0HQA6-F1
#
_cell.length_a   1.000
_cell.length_b   1.000
_cell.length_c   1.000
_cell.angle_alpha   90.00
_cell.angle_beta   90.00
_cell.angle_gamma   90.00
#
_symmetry.space_group_name_H-M   'P 1'
#
loop_
_entity.id
_entity.type
_entity.pdbx_description
1 polymer ?
#
loop_
_entity_poly.entity_id
_entity_poly.type
_entity_poly.pdbx_seq_one_letter_code
_entity_poly.pdbx_strand_id
1 'polypeptide(L)' 'MVLKYYTVSVKDLDTGGLVLNKTNVVGTSLSVSSDLTARYKYYWNITACNDAGCSTWAEPLYFKIE' A
#
# COMPACT_ATOMS: atom_id res chain seq x y z
N MET A 1 1.37 14.97 -17.34
CA MET A 1 1.22 13.59 -16.84
C MET A 1 0.01 13.57 -15.93
N VAL A 2 -1.11 12.91 -16.30
CA VAL A 2 -2.33 12.87 -15.46
C VAL A 2 -2.31 11.56 -14.68
N LEU A 3 -2.43 11.66 -13.36
CA LEU A 3 -2.58 10.50 -12.47
C LEU A 3 -3.89 9.77 -12.81
N LYS A 4 -3.87 8.44 -12.95
CA LYS A 4 -5.10 7.65 -13.08
C LYS A 4 -5.44 6.87 -11.82
N TYR A 5 -4.45 6.20 -11.24
CA TYR A 5 -4.67 5.34 -10.08
C TYR A 5 -3.38 5.18 -9.28
N TYR A 6 -3.54 4.74 -8.04
CA TYR A 6 -2.46 4.31 -7.18
C TYR A 6 -2.39 2.79 -7.11
N THR A 7 -1.17 2.31 -6.92
CA THR A 7 -0.92 0.96 -6.41
C THR A 7 -0.44 1.12 -4.98
N VAL A 8 -1.07 0.38 -4.06
CA VAL A 8 -0.76 0.38 -2.63
C VAL A 8 -0.32 -1.03 -2.25
N SER A 9 0.86 -1.14 -1.65
CA SER A 9 1.29 -2.39 -1.02
C SER A 9 1.44 -2.23 0.48
N VAL A 10 1.10 -3.28 1.22
CA VAL A 10 1.26 -3.39 2.67
C VAL A 10 2.00 -4.68 2.93
N LYS A 11 3.07 -4.61 3.71
CA LYS A 11 3.88 -5.76 4.09
C LYS A 11 4.01 -5.82 5.60
N ASP A 12 3.91 -7.04 6.10
CA ASP A 12 4.14 -7.39 7.49
C ASP A 12 5.65 -7.42 7.78
N LEU A 13 6.06 -6.69 8.81
CA LEU A 13 7.45 -6.63 9.24
C LEU A 13 7.84 -7.74 10.20
N ASP A 14 6.87 -8.32 10.90
CA ASP A 14 7.09 -9.42 11.83
C ASP A 14 7.24 -10.75 11.07
N THR A 15 6.40 -10.98 10.04
CA THR A 15 6.47 -12.20 9.22
C THR A 15 7.27 -12.03 7.92
N GLY A 16 7.47 -10.79 7.46
CA GLY A 16 8.02 -10.51 6.14
C GLY A 16 7.05 -10.83 4.99
N GLY A 17 5.79 -11.16 5.27
CA GLY A 17 4.77 -11.49 4.29
C GLY A 17 4.15 -10.26 3.62
N LEU A 18 3.83 -10.36 2.33
CA LEU A 18 3.00 -9.36 1.65
C LEU A 18 1.55 -9.55 2.09
N VAL A 19 0.99 -8.53 2.75
CA VAL A 19 -0.38 -8.56 3.28
C VAL A 19 -1.38 -8.08 2.25
N LEU A 20 -1.02 -7.01 1.54
CA LEU A 20 -1.88 -6.40 0.54
C LEU A 20 -1.05 -5.91 -0.63
N ASN A 21 -1.57 -6.12 -1.84
CA ASN A 21 -1.11 -5.45 -3.03
C ASN A 21 -2.32 -5.06 -3.87
N LYS A 22 -2.82 -3.84 -3.64
CA LYS A 22 -4.02 -3.33 -4.30
C LYS A 22 -3.62 -2.39 -5.41
N THR A 23 -3.98 -2.74 -6.63
CA THR A 23 -3.85 -1.88 -7.81
C THR A 23 -5.16 -1.16 -8.10
N ASN A 24 -5.13 -0.20 -9.03
CA ASN A 24 -6.30 0.55 -9.50
C ASN A 24 -7.06 1.31 -8.39
N VAL A 25 -6.34 1.82 -7.39
CA VAL A 25 -6.92 2.69 -6.36
C VAL A 25 -7.09 4.10 -6.96
N VAL A 26 -8.29 4.40 -7.44
CA VAL A 26 -8.63 5.70 -8.08
C VAL A 26 -8.87 6.84 -7.08
N GLY A 27 -9.13 6.51 -5.81
CA GLY A 27 -9.28 7.50 -4.73
C GLY A 27 -8.00 7.72 -3.94
N THR A 28 -8.10 8.51 -2.87
CA THR A 28 -7.00 8.77 -1.90
C THR A 28 -7.18 8.00 -0.60
N SER A 29 -8.10 7.05 -0.55
CA SER A 29 -8.43 6.26 0.63
C SER A 29 -8.61 4.78 0.27
N LEU A 30 -8.11 3.90 1.13
CA LEU A 30 -8.25 2.45 0.99
C LEU A 30 -8.53 1.85 2.37
N SER A 31 -9.63 1.12 2.50
CA SER A 31 -9.95 0.37 3.72
C SER A 31 -9.36 -1.04 3.63
N VAL A 32 -8.66 -1.46 4.69
CA VAL A 32 -8.01 -2.77 4.81
C VAL A 32 -8.42 -3.36 6.16
N SER A 33 -9.12 -4.50 6.15
CA SER A 33 -9.66 -5.08 7.38
C SER A 33 -9.52 -6.60 7.52
N SER A 34 -9.32 -7.33 6.42
CA SER A 34 -9.32 -8.80 6.44
C SER A 34 -7.98 -9.44 6.83
N ASP A 35 -6.87 -8.75 6.60
CA ASP A 35 -5.54 -9.41 6.56
C ASP A 35 -4.54 -8.84 7.59
N LEU A 36 -5.01 -7.96 8.48
CA LEU A 36 -4.17 -7.31 9.49
C LEU A 36 -4.35 -7.98 10.85
N THR A 37 -3.27 -8.57 11.36
CA THR A 37 -3.17 -9.15 12.69
C THR A 37 -2.85 -8.08 13.74
N ALA A 38 -3.53 -8.14 14.90
CA ALA A 38 -3.27 -7.25 16.03
C ALA A 38 -1.86 -7.43 16.60
N ARG A 39 -1.29 -6.34 17.14
CA ARG A 39 0.07 -6.22 17.68
C ARG A 39 1.22 -6.30 16.67
N TYR A 40 0.93 -6.58 15.41
CA TYR A 40 1.93 -6.67 14.35
C TYR A 40 2.23 -5.30 13.75
N LYS A 41 3.44 -5.15 13.24
CA LYS A 41 3.95 -3.97 12.57
C LYS A 41 3.91 -4.17 11.07
N TYR A 42 3.51 -3.12 10.38
CA TYR A 42 3.41 -3.12 8.93
C TYR A 42 4.10 -1.88 8.39
N TYR A 43 4.62 -2.01 7.17
CA TYR A 43 4.89 -0.85 6.35
C TYR A 43 3.99 -0.88 5.13
N TRP A 44 3.64 0.31 4.66
CA TRP A 44 2.92 0.48 3.42
C TRP A 44 3.57 1.55 2.57
N ASN A 45 3.42 1.39 1.27
CA ASN A 45 4.02 2.24 0.26
C ASN A 45 3.08 2.36 -0.93
N ILE A 46 3.23 3.46 -1.66
CA ILE A 46 2.36 3.79 -2.80
C ILE A 46 3.17 4.19 -4.02
N THR A 47 2.61 3.93 -5.19
CA THR A 47 3.09 4.49 -6.46
C THR A 47 1.91 5.02 -7.28
N ALA A 48 2.15 6.10 -8.00
CA ALA A 48 1.19 6.75 -8.87
C ALA A 48 1.36 6.22 -10.30
N CYS A 49 0.30 5.67 -10.89
CA CYS A 49 0.33 5.07 -12.21
C CYS A 49 -0.65 5.75 -13.18
N ASN A 50 -0.27 5.75 -14.46
CA ASN A 50 -1.11 6.11 -15.58
C ASN A 50 -0.76 5.28 -16.83
N ASP A 51 -1.34 5.64 -17.99
CA ASP A 51 -1.15 4.90 -19.24
C ASP A 51 0.29 4.91 -19.74
N ALA A 52 1.14 5.84 -19.26
CA ALA A 52 2.54 5.92 -19.62
C ALA A 52 3.47 5.13 -18.66
N GLY A 53 2.94 4.63 -17.54
CA GLY A 53 3.68 3.89 -16.54
C GLY A 53 3.46 4.40 -15.11
N CYS A 54 4.23 3.87 -14.17
CA CYS A 54 4.16 4.23 -12.76
C CYS A 54 5.36 5.09 -12.34
N SER A 55 5.14 5.97 -11.36
CA SER A 55 6.20 6.72 -10.69
C SER A 55 7.11 5.79 -9.87
N THR A 56 8.21 6.32 -9.38
CA THR A 56 8.93 5.70 -8.27
C THR A 56 7.98 5.52 -7.08
N TRP A 57 8.24 4.50 -6.27
CA TRP A 57 7.52 4.32 -5.02
C TRP A 57 7.80 5.49 -4.08
N ALA A 58 6.77 5.91 -3.35
CA ALA A 58 6.91 6.88 -2.27
C ALA A 58 7.68 6.26 -1.09
N GLU A 59 8.19 7.12 -0.22
CA GLU A 59 8.78 6.70 1.06
C GLU A 59 7.77 5.85 1.85
N PRO A 60 8.20 4.69 2.38
CA PRO A 60 7.33 3.81 3.12
C PRO A 60 6.88 4.47 4.43
N LEU A 61 5.62 4.29 4.76
CA LEU A 61 5.04 4.69 6.03
C LEU A 61 4.80 3.45 6.89
N TYR A 62 4.91 3.63 8.20
CA TYR A 62 4.88 2.54 9.16
C TYR A 62 3.69 2.69 10.11
N PHE A 63 3.03 1.59 10.42
CA PHE A 63 1.98 1.55 11.43
C PHE A 63 1.98 0.22 12.17
N LYS A 64 1.27 0.20 13.29
CA LYS A 64 1.06 -0.99 14.11
C LYS A 64 -0.43 -1.09 14.42
N ILE A 65 -0.96 -2.31 14.44
CA ILE A 65 -2.32 -2.57 14.93
C ILE A 65 -2.25 -2.82 16.43
N GLU A 66 -3.11 -2.16 17.21
CA GLU A 66 -3.21 -2.34 18.67
C GLU A 66 -4.22 -3.43 19.05
#